data_AF-A0A919F9J5-F1
#
_entry.id   AF-A0A919F9J5-F1
#
_cell.length_a   1.000
_cell.length_b   1.000
_cell.length_c   1.000
_cell.angle_alpha   90.00
_cell.angle_beta   90.00
_cell.angle_gamma   90.00
#
_symmetry.space_group_name_H-M   'P 1'
#
loop_
_entity.id
_entity.type
_entity.pdbx_description
1 polymer ?
#
loop_
_entity_poly.entity_id
_entity_poly.type
_entity_poly.pdbx_seq_one_letter_code
_entity_poly.pdbx_strand_id
1 'polypeptide(L)'
;MSGNNAPIMVKGGNVYDSPLGYDAPIEYDTARVSMEGVGVDWSLKKCRQEIIRRLGFVVEPVKVQRTFDQLRKTVAAALGFSHAGTPVPRTMESLRNDLLRRLGFSAQATAGSWPPGMKELLTNFLYEAQVALQHQYRLGVDIPLGPFSADNDVTTLDPWAVFLLALANAKAHHAQPDSKVYYDQLGGYIATVAKSSDVDQIINTAQDSLLQRYAMDRYTDGTAPLVNGSDKTLIDGVAVEMQAIADAKAKYGQKDAEAYYGRLQEMAQRRPFDLDAMVDSFIRDAQDQLYQQYKELRTERWWTVECVPGANLYDVPLDLDQYLDFRRITWAGILDGGQWTPLIEGIDPVLYTSTSLSKPAYYRLTGVIEIFPAPDRAYTIKIRGHLGLKWLNGDDDLLTVNSRAVFLHALANAKAHYRQPDAGNYMQQAQAYVRQLVSGAHGTRRYIPGTRQIPPARRPVPVGGWPES
;
A
#
# COMPACT_ATOMS: atom_id res chain seq x y z
N MET A 1 -26.83 25.54 59.19
CA MET A 1 -26.02 24.36 58.80
C MET A 1 -25.98 24.30 57.28
N SER A 2 -24.95 24.90 56.69
CA SER A 2 -24.65 24.81 55.25
C SER A 2 -23.15 25.09 55.12
N GLY A 3 -22.42 24.19 54.49
CA GLY A 3 -20.98 24.29 54.32
C GLY A 3 -20.52 23.33 53.24
N ASN A 4 -20.13 23.93 52.12
CA ASN A 4 -19.61 23.29 50.91
C ASN A 4 -18.34 22.46 51.21
N ASN A 5 -18.33 21.20 50.80
CA ASN A 5 -17.12 20.39 50.72
C ASN A 5 -16.53 20.51 49.31
N ALA A 6 -15.61 21.46 49.13
CA ALA A 6 -14.64 21.41 48.04
C ALA A 6 -13.33 20.78 48.58
N PRO A 7 -12.73 19.79 47.91
CA PRO A 7 -11.43 19.28 48.32
C PRO A 7 -10.30 20.22 47.88
N ILE A 8 -9.35 20.34 48.81
CA ILE A 8 -8.20 21.23 48.86
C ILE A 8 -7.21 20.95 47.72
N MET A 9 -6.85 22.01 46.98
CA MET A 9 -5.73 22.01 46.03
C MET A 9 -4.40 22.11 46.80
N VAL A 10 -3.64 21.01 46.86
CA VAL A 10 -2.23 21.05 47.26
C VAL A 10 -1.38 21.24 46.01
N LYS A 11 -0.77 22.42 45.88
CA LYS A 11 0.30 22.71 44.92
C LYS A 11 1.57 21.95 45.33
N GLY A 12 1.99 21.01 44.50
CA GLY A 12 3.30 20.37 44.54
C GLY A 12 3.55 19.64 43.23
N GLY A 13 4.40 20.22 42.38
CA GLY A 13 4.70 19.69 41.05
C GLY A 13 5.47 18.36 41.14
N ASN A 14 4.97 17.34 40.45
CA ASN A 14 5.78 16.20 40.07
C ASN A 14 6.37 16.46 38.68
N VAL A 15 7.69 16.52 38.68
CA VAL A 15 8.58 16.67 37.53
C VAL A 15 8.63 15.33 36.79
N TYR A 16 7.66 15.08 35.93
CA TYR A 16 7.80 14.22 34.76
C TYR A 16 7.28 15.03 33.58
N ASP A 17 8.20 15.83 33.04
CA ASP A 17 7.97 16.74 31.93
C ASP A 17 7.72 15.92 30.66
N SER A 18 6.52 16.08 30.12
CA SER A 18 6.01 15.46 28.91
C SER A 18 6.79 15.95 27.68
N PRO A 19 7.30 15.09 26.79
CA PRO A 19 7.66 15.52 25.45
C PRO A 19 6.40 15.61 24.59
N LEU A 20 5.91 16.84 24.44
CA LEU A 20 5.12 17.36 23.32
C LEU A 20 3.78 16.63 23.00
N GLY A 21 2.73 17.13 23.64
CA GLY A 21 1.42 17.43 23.02
C GLY A 21 0.85 16.44 22.01
N TYR A 22 0.31 15.33 22.50
CA TYR A 22 -0.78 14.60 21.86
C TYR A 22 -2.06 14.76 22.71
N ASP A 23 -2.47 16.01 22.91
CA ASP A 23 -3.78 16.38 23.47
C ASP A 23 -4.59 17.15 22.40
N ALA A 24 -4.59 16.65 21.17
CA ALA A 24 -5.71 16.93 20.28
C ALA A 24 -6.87 16.06 20.78
N PRO A 25 -8.06 16.61 21.05
CA PRO A 25 -9.25 15.79 21.22
C PRO A 25 -9.32 14.88 19.99
N ILE A 26 -9.34 13.57 20.20
CA ILE A 26 -9.73 12.65 19.15
C ILE A 26 -11.18 13.03 18.86
N GLU A 27 -11.38 13.89 17.86
CA GLU A 27 -12.66 13.99 17.18
C GLU A 27 -12.88 12.59 16.59
N TYR A 28 -13.61 11.77 17.34
CA TYR A 28 -14.35 10.70 16.71
C TYR A 28 -15.09 11.37 15.57
N ASP A 29 -14.85 10.93 14.34
CA ASP A 29 -15.75 11.25 13.26
C ASP A 29 -17.11 10.65 13.62
N THR A 30 -17.86 11.41 14.40
CA THR A 30 -19.28 11.26 14.65
C THR A 30 -20.02 11.85 13.47
N ALA A 31 -19.47 11.80 12.24
CA ALA A 31 -20.28 11.73 11.05
C ALA A 31 -21.34 10.69 11.35
N ARG A 32 -22.53 11.22 11.63
CA ARG A 32 -23.78 10.51 11.50
C ARG A 32 -23.63 9.79 10.18
N VAL A 33 -23.51 8.46 10.25
CA VAL A 33 -23.64 7.60 9.08
C VAL A 33 -24.95 8.06 8.45
N SER A 34 -24.86 8.82 7.36
CA SER A 34 -26.08 9.31 6.74
C SER A 34 -26.80 8.05 6.29
N MET A 35 -27.94 7.79 6.90
CA MET A 35 -28.86 6.73 6.51
C MET A 35 -29.69 7.18 5.30
N GLU A 36 -29.15 8.07 4.47
CA GLU A 36 -29.78 8.52 3.24
C GLU A 36 -29.42 7.54 2.12
N GLY A 37 -30.21 6.47 2.05
CA GLY A 37 -30.11 5.48 0.99
C GLY A 37 -30.53 4.12 1.49
N VAL A 38 -31.82 3.82 1.39
CA VAL A 38 -32.34 2.47 1.54
C VAL A 38 -31.74 1.63 0.39
N GLY A 39 -30.56 1.02 0.62
CA GLY A 39 -29.81 0.25 -0.39
C GLY A 39 -28.46 0.86 -0.79
N VAL A 40 -27.55 1.09 0.16
CA VAL A 40 -26.23 1.70 -0.11
C VAL A 40 -25.27 0.68 -0.72
N ASP A 41 -24.86 0.90 -1.98
CA ASP A 41 -23.74 0.20 -2.61
C ASP A 41 -22.45 0.57 -1.87
N TRP A 42 -21.82 -0.40 -1.21
CA TRP A 42 -20.54 -0.18 -0.53
C TRP A 42 -19.40 -0.49 -1.50
N SER A 43 -18.35 0.31 -1.44
CA SER A 43 -17.07 -0.06 -2.05
C SER A 43 -16.33 -1.08 -1.20
N LEU A 44 -15.35 -1.77 -1.80
CA LEU A 44 -14.45 -2.69 -1.11
C LEU A 44 -13.80 -2.01 0.09
N LYS A 45 -13.25 -0.80 -0.09
CA LYS A 45 -12.62 -0.02 0.99
C LYS A 45 -13.56 0.24 2.14
N LYS A 46 -14.78 0.71 1.86
CA LYS A 46 -15.78 1.01 2.90
C LYS A 46 -16.15 -0.25 3.69
N CYS A 47 -16.35 -1.37 3.00
CA CYS A 47 -16.66 -2.64 3.63
C CYS A 47 -15.49 -3.13 4.51
N ARG A 48 -14.26 -3.09 3.98
CA ARG A 48 -13.03 -3.47 4.69
C ARG A 48 -12.86 -2.66 5.98
N GLN A 49 -12.95 -1.34 5.88
CA GLN A 49 -12.78 -0.44 7.02
C GLN A 49 -13.81 -0.69 8.13
N GLU A 50 -15.07 -0.95 7.78
CA GLU A 50 -16.10 -1.26 8.77
C GLU A 50 -15.88 -2.64 9.41
N ILE A 51 -15.45 -3.66 8.66
CA ILE A 51 -15.10 -4.97 9.23
C ILE A 51 -13.94 -4.84 10.21
N ILE A 52 -12.86 -4.14 9.82
CA ILE A 52 -11.68 -3.89 10.66
C ILE A 52 -12.09 -3.21 11.96
N ARG A 53 -12.95 -2.19 11.88
CA ARG A 53 -13.49 -1.48 13.04
C ARG A 53 -14.26 -2.43 13.97
N ARG A 54 -15.09 -3.32 13.42
CA ARG A 54 -15.90 -4.29 14.20
C ARG A 54 -15.10 -5.46 14.78
N LEU A 55 -13.92 -5.73 14.23
CA LEU A 55 -12.95 -6.66 14.81
C LEU A 55 -12.20 -6.04 15.99
N GLY A 56 -12.25 -4.71 16.16
CA GLY A 56 -11.58 -3.99 17.23
C GLY A 56 -10.17 -3.52 16.88
N PHE A 57 -9.80 -3.54 15.60
CA PHE A 57 -8.50 -3.06 15.13
C PHE A 57 -8.58 -1.60 14.69
N VAL A 58 -7.42 -0.93 14.68
CA VAL A 58 -7.27 0.43 14.16
C VAL A 58 -7.45 0.42 12.64
N VAL A 59 -8.36 1.26 12.11
CA VAL A 59 -8.80 1.27 10.70
C VAL A 59 -7.75 1.81 9.73
N GLU A 60 -6.96 2.80 10.14
CA GLU A 60 -5.81 3.31 9.38
C GLU A 60 -4.65 3.52 10.35
N PRO A 61 -3.46 2.93 10.11
CA PRO A 61 -2.32 3.17 10.98
C PRO A 61 -1.89 4.62 10.83
N VAL A 62 -1.55 5.28 11.95
CA VAL A 62 -0.90 6.59 11.89
C VAL A 62 0.50 6.35 11.34
N LYS A 63 0.67 6.68 10.06
CA LYS A 63 1.89 6.51 9.31
C LYS A 63 2.75 7.77 9.47
N VAL A 64 3.89 7.68 10.14
CA VAL A 64 4.84 8.81 10.25
C VAL A 64 6.07 8.57 9.38
N GLN A 65 6.33 9.46 8.42
CA GLN A 65 7.57 9.41 7.65
C GLN A 65 8.74 9.98 8.45
N ARG A 66 9.88 9.31 8.35
CA ARG A 66 11.16 9.81 8.86
C ARG A 66 12.14 9.95 7.72
N THR A 67 12.96 11.00 7.76
CA THR A 67 14.10 11.11 6.85
C THR A 67 15.30 10.36 7.40
N PHE A 68 16.25 9.99 6.54
CA PHE A 68 17.44 9.27 6.96
C PHE A 68 18.26 10.06 7.99
N ASP A 69 18.38 11.38 7.82
CA ASP A 69 19.04 12.24 8.81
C ASP A 69 18.31 12.30 10.15
N GLN A 70 16.99 12.23 10.16
CA GLN A 70 16.23 12.16 11.41
C GLN A 70 16.53 10.84 12.12
N LEU A 71 16.54 9.73 11.39
CA LEU A 71 16.86 8.40 11.94
C LEU A 71 18.30 8.31 12.45
N ARG A 72 19.28 8.81 11.70
CA ARG A 72 20.68 8.87 12.14
C ARG A 72 20.81 9.63 13.46
N LYS A 73 20.15 10.78 13.58
CA LYS A 73 20.17 11.60 14.80
C LYS A 73 19.54 10.87 15.98
N THR A 74 18.38 10.25 15.81
CA THR A 74 17.68 9.56 16.91
C THR A 74 18.41 8.29 17.34
N VAL A 75 18.91 7.48 16.40
CA VAL A 75 19.70 6.28 16.70
C VAL A 75 21.02 6.64 17.38
N ALA A 76 21.74 7.64 16.88
CA ALA A 76 22.97 8.11 17.51
C ALA A 76 22.73 8.62 18.94
N ALA A 77 21.69 9.45 19.12
CA ALA A 77 21.31 9.96 20.43
C ALA A 77 20.96 8.83 21.41
N ALA A 78 20.22 7.80 20.95
CA ALA A 78 19.85 6.64 21.76
C ALA A 78 21.06 5.79 22.19
N LEU A 79 22.15 5.83 21.43
CA LEU A 79 23.42 5.16 21.73
C LEU A 79 24.38 6.04 22.56
N GLY A 80 24.01 7.30 22.82
CA GLY A 80 24.79 8.23 23.64
C GLY A 80 25.90 8.97 22.89
N PHE A 81 25.84 9.10 21.56
CA PHE A 81 26.77 9.92 20.79
C PHE A 81 26.06 10.94 19.90
N SER A 82 26.74 12.06 19.62
CA SER A 82 26.26 13.11 18.73
C SER A 82 26.56 12.74 17.28
N HIS A 83 25.52 12.69 16.44
CA HIS A 83 25.70 12.56 14.99
C HIS A 83 26.21 13.89 14.43
N ALA A 84 27.47 13.92 13.99
CA ALA A 84 27.95 14.96 13.09
C ALA A 84 27.39 14.65 11.71
N GLY A 85 26.50 15.49 11.19
CA GLY A 85 25.92 15.31 9.85
C GLY A 85 26.96 15.40 8.74
N THR A 86 26.53 15.41 7.48
CA THR A 86 27.43 15.52 6.33
C THR A 86 28.33 16.76 6.45
N PRO A 87 29.66 16.60 6.47
CA PRO A 87 30.58 17.72 6.55
C PRO A 87 30.43 18.63 5.32
N VAL A 88 30.44 19.94 5.52
CA VAL A 88 30.43 20.89 4.40
C VAL A 88 31.82 20.88 3.73
N PRO A 89 31.91 20.64 2.40
CA PRO A 89 33.19 20.68 1.68
C PRO A 89 33.93 22.00 1.91
N ARG A 90 35.25 21.94 2.09
CA ARG A 90 36.08 23.13 2.25
C ARG A 90 36.99 23.31 1.04
N THR A 91 37.27 24.56 0.68
CA THR A 91 38.20 24.87 -0.41
C THR A 91 39.65 24.72 0.04
N MET A 92 40.54 24.40 -0.90
CA MET A 92 41.98 24.33 -0.73
C MET A 92 42.57 25.64 -0.19
N GLU A 93 42.10 26.80 -0.64
CA GLU A 93 42.48 28.10 -0.07
C GLU A 93 42.10 28.22 1.41
N SER A 94 40.86 27.86 1.77
CA SER A 94 40.38 27.93 3.15
C SER A 94 41.23 27.05 4.08
N LEU A 95 41.56 25.84 3.63
CA LEU A 95 42.35 24.89 4.40
C LEU A 95 43.81 25.31 4.56
N ARG A 96 44.46 25.81 3.50
CA ARG A 96 45.85 26.30 3.61
C ARG A 96 45.95 27.51 4.53
N ASN A 97 45.00 28.44 4.45
CA ASN A 97 44.96 29.59 5.36
C ASN A 97 44.84 29.15 6.82
N ASP A 98 44.02 28.15 7.12
CA ASP A 98 43.90 27.61 8.47
C ASP A 98 45.16 26.87 8.93
N LEU A 99 45.78 26.06 8.06
CA LEU A 99 47.06 25.42 8.36
C LEU A 99 48.14 26.46 8.68
N LEU A 100 48.25 27.49 7.83
CA LEU A 100 49.23 28.55 7.98
C LEU A 100 49.07 29.29 9.32
N ARG A 101 47.82 29.61 9.72
CA ARG A 101 47.50 30.19 11.03
C ARG A 101 47.89 29.26 12.17
N ARG A 102 47.58 27.97 12.09
CA ARG A 102 47.88 26.99 13.15
C ARG A 102 49.36 26.62 13.27
N LEU A 103 50.14 26.89 12.23
CA LEU A 103 51.60 26.79 12.25
C LEU A 103 52.27 28.03 12.84
N GLY A 104 51.51 29.08 13.17
CA GLY A 104 52.01 30.30 13.82
C GLY A 104 52.18 31.51 12.89
N PHE A 105 51.78 31.40 11.62
CA PHE A 105 51.94 32.46 10.61
C PHE A 105 50.64 33.27 10.40
N SER A 106 49.92 33.57 11.48
CA SER A 106 48.60 34.22 11.40
C SER A 106 48.63 35.61 10.75
N ALA A 107 49.70 36.38 10.94
CA ALA A 107 49.84 37.69 10.31
C ALA A 107 50.04 37.59 8.79
N GLN A 108 50.85 36.62 8.36
CA GLN A 108 51.14 36.33 6.95
C GLN A 108 49.91 35.80 6.21
N ALA A 109 49.10 34.97 6.88
CA ALA A 109 47.83 34.48 6.34
C ALA A 109 46.84 35.62 6.06
N THR A 110 46.76 36.62 6.96
CA THR A 110 45.87 37.78 6.78
C THR A 110 46.40 38.75 5.72
N ALA A 111 47.72 38.89 5.60
CA ALA A 111 48.37 39.79 4.65
C ALA A 111 48.53 39.19 3.23
N GLY A 112 48.08 37.95 2.99
CA GLY A 112 48.26 37.26 1.70
C GLY A 112 49.73 37.12 1.27
N SER A 113 50.67 37.24 2.22
CA SER A 113 52.11 37.38 1.95
C SER A 113 52.85 36.18 2.54
N TRP A 114 52.90 35.11 1.75
CA TRP A 114 53.34 33.79 2.18
C TRP A 114 54.86 33.69 2.12
N PRO A 115 55.52 32.98 3.06
CA PRO A 115 56.93 32.64 2.91
C PRO A 115 57.15 31.88 1.57
N PRO A 116 58.29 32.11 0.89
CA PRO A 116 58.60 31.41 -0.36
C PRO A 116 58.48 29.88 -0.21
N GLY A 117 57.79 29.23 -1.14
CA GLY A 117 57.56 27.77 -1.12
C GLY A 117 56.49 27.27 -0.14
N MET A 118 56.00 28.10 0.80
CA MET A 118 55.05 27.66 1.83
C MET A 118 53.69 27.26 1.24
N LYS A 119 53.21 27.98 0.21
CA LYS A 119 51.92 27.69 -0.43
C LYS A 119 51.93 26.30 -1.08
N GLU A 120 53.01 25.97 -1.78
CA GLU A 120 53.22 24.66 -2.43
C GLU A 120 53.34 23.54 -1.39
N LEU A 121 54.13 23.76 -0.32
CA LEU A 121 54.30 22.80 0.76
C LEU A 121 52.97 22.45 1.45
N LEU A 122 52.14 23.46 1.76
CA LEU A 122 50.83 23.24 2.37
C LEU A 122 49.83 22.57 1.41
N THR A 123 49.90 22.89 0.11
CA THR A 123 49.14 22.15 -0.91
C THR A 123 49.51 20.67 -0.91
N ASN A 124 50.81 20.33 -0.86
CA ASN A 124 51.27 18.95 -0.84
C ASN A 124 50.79 18.19 0.40
N PHE A 125 50.90 18.78 1.60
CA PHE A 125 50.38 18.13 2.81
C PHE A 125 48.87 17.84 2.75
N LEU A 126 48.09 18.76 2.19
CA LEU A 126 46.64 18.59 2.03
C LEU A 126 46.30 17.52 0.99
N TYR A 127 47.01 17.52 -0.13
CA TYR A 127 46.86 16.49 -1.17
C TYR A 127 47.22 15.09 -0.64
N GLU A 128 48.40 14.95 -0.03
CA GLU A 128 48.87 13.70 0.58
C GLU A 128 47.94 13.22 1.69
N ALA A 129 47.36 14.15 2.47
CA ALA A 129 46.38 13.79 3.49
C ALA A 129 45.10 13.15 2.89
N GLN A 130 44.57 13.66 1.77
CA GLN A 130 43.42 13.01 1.12
C GLN A 130 43.78 11.60 0.63
N VAL A 131 44.95 11.46 0.00
CA VAL A 131 45.45 10.18 -0.52
C VAL A 131 45.66 9.17 0.63
N ALA A 132 46.28 9.60 1.73
CA ALA A 132 46.51 8.76 2.89
C ALA A 132 45.21 8.35 3.59
N LEU A 133 44.24 9.25 3.74
CA LEU A 133 42.93 8.91 4.32
C LEU A 133 42.19 7.87 3.49
N GLN A 134 42.28 7.93 2.16
CA GLN A 134 41.67 6.93 1.29
C GLN A 134 42.39 5.58 1.34
N HIS A 135 43.71 5.55 1.18
CA HIS A 135 44.44 4.28 1.07
C HIS A 135 44.72 3.61 2.42
N GLN A 136 45.08 4.38 3.44
CA GLN A 136 45.50 3.85 4.73
C GLN A 136 44.33 3.73 5.70
N TYR A 137 43.47 4.76 5.77
CA TYR A 137 42.33 4.79 6.68
C TYR A 137 41.02 4.31 6.04
N ARG A 138 41.06 3.94 4.75
CA ARG A 138 39.90 3.45 3.99
C ARG A 138 38.69 4.38 4.05
N LEU A 139 38.93 5.68 4.15
CA LEU A 139 37.87 6.69 4.15
C LEU A 139 37.49 6.98 2.69
N GLY A 140 36.27 6.63 2.27
CA GLY A 140 35.81 6.87 0.91
C GLY A 140 36.55 6.06 -0.16
N VAL A 141 36.85 4.78 0.11
CA VAL A 141 37.58 3.87 -0.82
C VAL A 141 36.95 3.83 -2.22
N ASP A 142 35.64 3.97 -2.31
CA ASP A 142 34.90 3.89 -3.58
C ASP A 142 34.67 5.26 -4.24
N ILE A 143 35.16 6.35 -3.65
CA ILE A 143 34.97 7.72 -4.14
C ILE A 143 36.25 8.17 -4.87
N PRO A 144 36.23 8.38 -6.21
CA PRO A 144 37.39 8.90 -6.91
C PRO A 144 37.78 10.28 -6.36
N LEU A 145 39.05 10.45 -5.95
CA LEU A 145 39.54 11.75 -5.48
C LEU A 145 39.51 12.75 -6.63
N GLY A 146 38.83 13.88 -6.41
CA GLY A 146 38.85 15.01 -7.33
C GLY A 146 40.20 15.73 -7.34
N PRO A 147 40.43 16.61 -8.32
CA PRO A 147 41.60 17.51 -8.29
C PRO A 147 41.59 18.33 -7.01
N PHE A 148 42.75 18.41 -6.35
CA PHE A 148 42.91 19.09 -5.06
C PHE A 148 44.27 19.77 -4.98
N SER A 149 44.44 20.82 -5.79
CA SER A 149 45.70 21.57 -5.95
C SER A 149 45.49 23.08 -6.15
N ALA A 150 44.41 23.48 -6.84
CA ALA A 150 44.06 24.88 -7.10
C ALA A 150 43.24 25.48 -5.95
N ASP A 151 43.21 26.81 -5.85
CA ASP A 151 42.62 27.54 -4.72
C ASP A 151 41.11 27.25 -4.53
N ASN A 152 40.39 27.04 -5.63
CA ASN A 152 38.95 26.75 -5.66
C ASN A 152 38.61 25.26 -5.56
N ASP A 153 39.60 24.37 -5.56
CA ASP A 153 39.36 22.94 -5.44
C ASP A 153 38.76 22.62 -4.07
N VAL A 154 37.74 21.77 -4.04
CA VAL A 154 37.04 21.37 -2.81
C VAL A 154 37.48 19.99 -2.37
N THR A 155 37.49 19.76 -1.05
CA THR A 155 37.79 18.45 -0.48
C THR A 155 36.81 17.39 -0.97
N THR A 156 37.32 16.26 -1.43
CA THR A 156 36.49 15.09 -1.79
C THR A 156 36.13 14.26 -0.57
N LEU A 157 37.07 14.14 0.36
CA LEU A 157 36.86 13.47 1.65
C LEU A 157 36.45 14.46 2.73
N ASP A 158 36.18 13.95 3.92
CA ASP A 158 35.86 14.77 5.09
C ASP A 158 36.91 15.87 5.33
N PRO A 159 36.53 17.17 5.23
CA PRO A 159 37.49 18.26 5.34
C PRO A 159 38.14 18.37 6.71
N TRP A 160 37.49 17.90 7.78
CA TRP A 160 38.07 17.93 9.12
C TRP A 160 39.12 16.83 9.29
N ALA A 161 38.86 15.63 8.78
CA ALA A 161 39.85 14.56 8.76
C ALA A 161 41.09 14.95 7.93
N VAL A 162 40.86 15.51 6.73
CA VAL A 162 41.93 16.01 5.84
C VAL A 162 42.74 17.09 6.54
N PHE A 163 42.07 18.05 7.18
CA PHE A 163 42.72 19.13 7.92
C PHE A 163 43.59 18.62 9.08
N LEU A 164 43.06 17.73 9.92
CA LEU A 164 43.78 17.19 11.08
C LEU A 164 45.03 16.41 10.66
N LEU A 165 44.93 15.56 9.63
CA LEU A 165 46.08 14.80 9.14
C LEU A 165 47.14 15.72 8.52
N ALA A 166 46.72 16.67 7.66
CA ALA A 166 47.64 17.62 7.04
C ALA A 166 48.34 18.50 8.10
N LEU A 167 47.61 18.92 9.15
CA LEU A 167 48.16 19.70 10.25
C LEU A 167 49.17 18.90 11.07
N ALA A 168 48.84 17.64 11.38
CA ALA A 168 49.74 16.76 12.11
C ALA A 168 51.05 16.53 11.34
N ASN A 169 50.96 16.26 10.02
CA ASN A 169 52.09 16.11 9.12
C ASN A 169 52.94 17.39 9.04
N ALA A 170 52.31 18.55 8.85
CA ALA A 170 53.01 19.82 8.75
C ALA A 170 53.74 20.18 10.06
N LYS A 171 53.10 19.96 11.21
CA LYS A 171 53.72 20.17 12.52
C LYS A 171 54.88 19.21 12.78
N ALA A 172 54.73 17.95 12.39
CA ALA A 172 55.81 16.96 12.48
C ALA A 172 57.01 17.34 11.60
N HIS A 173 56.77 17.79 10.37
CA HIS A 173 57.81 18.28 9.46
C HIS A 173 58.59 19.47 10.06
N HIS A 174 57.91 20.37 10.78
CA HIS A 174 58.54 21.48 11.49
C HIS A 174 59.02 21.12 12.91
N ALA A 175 59.11 19.84 13.25
CA ALA A 175 59.54 19.33 14.56
C ALA A 175 58.78 19.93 15.77
N GLN A 176 57.51 20.32 15.56
CA GLN A 176 56.68 20.86 16.63
C GLN A 176 56.16 19.71 17.53
N PRO A 177 56.28 19.82 18.86
CA PRO A 177 55.99 18.73 19.80
C PRO A 177 54.50 18.40 19.92
N ASP A 178 53.61 19.28 19.47
CA ASP A 178 52.15 19.13 19.54
C ASP A 178 51.55 18.33 18.37
N SER A 179 52.35 17.90 17.39
CA SER A 179 51.90 17.07 16.25
C SER A 179 51.17 15.80 16.68
N LYS A 180 51.64 15.12 17.74
CA LYS A 180 51.02 13.91 18.30
C LYS A 180 49.56 14.12 18.71
N VAL A 181 49.24 15.29 19.30
CA VAL A 181 47.89 15.61 19.77
C VAL A 181 46.88 15.61 18.61
N TYR A 182 47.29 16.09 17.43
CA TYR A 182 46.43 16.12 16.25
C TYR A 182 46.24 14.74 15.62
N TYR A 183 47.24 13.85 15.67
CA TYR A 183 47.06 12.44 15.31
C TYR A 183 46.07 11.73 16.25
N ASP A 184 46.17 11.97 17.56
CA ASP A 184 45.25 11.39 18.54
C ASP A 184 43.80 11.91 18.33
N GLN A 185 43.64 13.21 18.02
CA GLN A 185 42.35 13.80 17.64
C GLN A 185 41.77 13.18 16.36
N LEU A 186 42.60 12.96 15.33
CA LEU A 186 42.19 12.29 14.10
C LEU A 186 41.73 10.86 14.38
N GLY A 187 42.45 10.10 15.22
CA GLY A 187 42.08 8.74 15.61
C GLY A 187 40.71 8.69 16.30
N GLY A 188 40.45 9.61 17.23
CA GLY A 188 39.13 9.74 17.87
C GLY A 188 38.01 10.12 16.89
N TYR A 189 38.31 10.99 15.93
CA TYR A 189 37.36 11.39 14.89
C TYR A 189 37.00 10.22 13.96
N ILE A 190 37.98 9.51 13.41
CA ILE A 190 37.77 8.35 12.53
C ILE A 190 36.98 7.26 13.24
N ALA A 191 37.24 7.01 14.53
CA ALA A 191 36.45 6.06 15.31
C ALA A 191 34.97 6.47 15.44
N THR A 192 34.67 7.76 15.42
CA THR A 192 33.29 8.28 15.45
C THR A 192 32.62 8.13 14.07
N VAL A 193 33.35 8.43 12.99
CA VAL A 193 32.86 8.26 11.61
C VAL A 193 32.56 6.79 11.30
N ALA A 194 33.42 5.85 11.75
CA ALA A 194 33.16 4.43 11.61
C ALA A 194 31.88 3.96 12.34
N LYS A 195 31.57 4.57 13.48
CA LYS A 195 30.30 4.29 14.19
C LYS A 195 29.09 4.83 13.44
N SER A 196 29.21 5.95 12.71
CA SER A 196 28.12 6.46 11.88
C SER A 196 27.82 5.59 10.66
N SER A 197 28.83 5.04 9.99
CA SER A 197 28.60 4.10 8.87
C SER A 197 27.90 2.82 9.33
N ASP A 198 28.22 2.36 10.55
CA ASP A 198 27.53 1.25 11.17
C ASP A 198 26.04 1.55 11.43
N VAL A 199 25.71 2.76 11.87
CA VAL A 199 24.31 3.20 12.08
C VAL A 199 23.53 3.21 10.77
N ASP A 200 24.13 3.68 9.69
CA ASP A 200 23.50 3.71 8.36
C ASP A 200 23.11 2.31 7.88
N GLN A 201 24.01 1.34 8.06
CA GLN A 201 23.75 -0.05 7.70
C GLN A 201 22.65 -0.66 8.59
N ILE A 202 22.65 -0.35 9.88
CA ILE A 202 21.64 -0.83 10.83
C ILE A 202 20.25 -0.30 10.47
N ILE A 203 20.14 1.00 10.13
CA ILE A 203 18.87 1.61 9.73
C ILE A 203 18.33 0.95 8.45
N ASN A 204 19.18 0.77 7.44
CA ASN A 204 18.76 0.11 6.19
C ASN A 204 18.36 -1.36 6.42
N THR A 205 19.12 -2.08 7.25
CA THR A 205 18.77 -3.47 7.63
C THR A 205 17.46 -3.53 8.40
N ALA A 206 17.22 -2.57 9.31
CA ALA A 206 15.96 -2.46 10.04
C ALA A 206 14.78 -2.27 9.08
N GLN A 207 14.88 -1.30 8.16
CA GLN A 207 13.85 -1.08 7.13
C GLN A 207 13.63 -2.32 6.27
N ASP A 208 14.68 -2.97 5.78
CA ASP A 208 14.57 -4.18 4.95
C ASP A 208 13.95 -5.35 5.73
N SER A 209 14.36 -5.52 6.99
CA SER A 209 13.79 -6.56 7.86
C SER A 209 12.31 -6.32 8.12
N LEU A 210 11.92 -5.06 8.33
CA LEU A 210 10.52 -4.68 8.51
C LEU A 210 9.75 -4.84 7.20
N LEU A 211 10.33 -4.55 6.04
CA LEU A 211 9.72 -4.79 4.72
C LEU A 211 9.51 -6.27 4.43
N GLN A 212 10.45 -7.12 4.86
CA GLN A 212 10.36 -8.58 4.71
C GLN A 212 9.40 -9.20 5.71
N ARG A 213 9.41 -8.75 6.97
CA ARG A 213 8.56 -9.28 8.04
C ARG A 213 7.14 -8.73 7.97
N TYR A 214 7.01 -7.49 7.51
CA TYR A 214 5.77 -6.73 7.55
C TYR A 214 5.52 -6.16 6.15
N ALA A 215 4.50 -6.67 5.48
CA ALA A 215 3.95 -6.08 4.27
C ALA A 215 3.18 -4.78 4.61
N MET A 216 3.85 -3.85 5.30
CA MET A 216 3.32 -2.53 5.62
C MET A 216 3.01 -1.80 4.33
N ASP A 217 1.87 -1.13 4.33
CA ASP A 217 1.44 -0.34 3.19
C ASP A 217 2.46 0.77 2.92
N ARG A 218 3.06 0.72 1.73
CA ARG A 218 4.26 1.48 1.39
C ARG A 218 3.93 2.95 1.20
N TYR A 219 4.87 3.81 1.58
CA TYR A 219 4.83 5.20 1.14
C TYR A 219 5.17 5.30 -0.34
N THR A 220 4.46 6.17 -1.04
CA THR A 220 4.67 6.43 -2.48
C THR A 220 5.93 7.26 -2.75
N ASP A 221 6.41 8.00 -1.75
CA ASP A 221 7.57 8.91 -1.81
C ASP A 221 8.77 8.45 -0.96
N GLY A 222 8.77 7.19 -0.49
CA GLY A 222 9.89 6.60 0.23
C GLY A 222 10.95 5.97 -0.69
N THR A 223 12.13 5.68 -0.16
CA THR A 223 13.23 5.00 -0.87
C THR A 223 13.88 3.89 -0.02
N ALA A 224 14.42 2.88 -0.70
CA ALA A 224 15.22 1.82 -0.11
C ALA A 224 16.28 1.35 -1.13
N PRO A 225 17.58 1.29 -0.78
CA PRO A 225 18.16 1.75 0.48
C PRO A 225 18.08 3.28 0.64
N LEU A 226 18.06 3.74 1.90
CA LEU A 226 18.26 5.14 2.25
C LEU A 226 19.75 5.45 2.08
N VAL A 227 20.06 6.44 1.25
CA VAL A 227 21.43 6.85 0.91
C VAL A 227 21.66 8.31 1.32
N ASN A 228 20.78 9.21 0.90
CA ASN A 228 20.87 10.63 1.18
C ASN A 228 20.13 11.00 2.47
N GLY A 229 20.55 12.07 3.15
CA GLY A 229 19.92 12.52 4.39
C GLY A 229 18.44 12.90 4.28
N SER A 230 18.01 13.31 3.08
CA SER A 230 16.62 13.65 2.73
C SER A 230 15.76 12.43 2.37
N ASP A 231 16.36 11.27 2.17
CA ASP A 231 15.65 10.05 1.78
C ASP A 231 14.66 9.68 2.88
N LYS A 232 13.45 9.29 2.47
CA LYS A 232 12.35 9.00 3.39
C LYS A 232 12.14 7.50 3.50
N THR A 233 11.71 7.05 4.68
CA THR A 233 11.35 5.65 4.89
C THR A 233 10.23 5.20 3.95
N LEU A 234 10.35 3.99 3.42
CA LEU A 234 9.35 3.32 2.57
C LEU A 234 8.13 2.82 3.37
N ILE A 235 8.30 2.67 4.67
CA ILE A 235 7.29 2.19 5.64
C ILE A 235 7.28 3.11 6.86
N ASP A 236 6.38 2.87 7.81
CA ASP A 236 6.25 3.67 9.04
C ASP A 236 7.61 3.89 9.71
N GLY A 237 8.04 5.14 9.70
CA GLY A 237 9.37 5.54 10.13
C GLY A 237 9.55 5.42 11.64
N VAL A 238 8.48 5.41 12.43
CA VAL A 238 8.56 5.13 13.88
C VAL A 238 8.94 3.67 14.12
N ALA A 239 8.37 2.73 13.35
CA ALA A 239 8.76 1.32 13.44
C ALA A 239 10.22 1.11 13.02
N VAL A 240 10.65 1.77 11.92
CA VAL A 240 12.06 1.76 11.47
C VAL A 240 12.98 2.31 12.56
N GLU A 241 12.62 3.43 13.17
CA GLU A 241 13.36 4.05 14.26
C GLU A 241 13.52 3.10 15.45
N MET A 242 12.43 2.49 15.93
CA MET A 242 12.49 1.57 17.08
C MET A 242 13.31 0.33 16.78
N GLN A 243 13.16 -0.27 15.60
CA GLN A 243 13.91 -1.46 15.20
C GLN A 243 15.40 -1.14 15.06
N ALA A 244 15.74 -0.02 14.42
CA ALA A 244 17.13 0.42 14.27
C ALA A 244 17.79 0.72 15.63
N ILE A 245 17.07 1.33 16.58
CA ILE A 245 17.58 1.55 17.94
C ILE A 245 17.80 0.22 18.65
N ALA A 246 16.86 -0.73 18.55
CA ALA A 246 16.98 -2.04 19.18
C ALA A 246 18.21 -2.81 18.63
N ASP A 247 18.33 -2.88 17.30
CA ASP A 247 19.41 -3.59 16.62
C ASP A 247 20.78 -2.96 16.94
N ALA A 248 20.84 -1.62 16.99
CA ALA A 248 22.08 -0.94 17.35
C ALA A 248 22.45 -1.18 18.82
N LYS A 249 21.51 -1.06 19.75
CA LYS A 249 21.74 -1.33 21.17
C LYS A 249 22.18 -2.78 21.40
N ALA A 250 21.56 -3.74 20.70
CA ALA A 250 21.94 -5.15 20.74
C ALA A 250 23.37 -5.37 20.23
N LYS A 251 23.74 -4.76 19.09
CA LYS A 251 25.11 -4.85 18.54
C LYS A 251 26.17 -4.33 19.51
N TYR A 252 25.85 -3.27 20.27
CA TYR A 252 26.76 -2.69 21.27
C TYR A 252 26.59 -3.27 22.69
N GLY A 253 25.79 -4.33 22.87
CA GLY A 253 25.64 -5.02 24.16
C GLY A 253 24.90 -4.23 25.25
N GLN A 254 24.07 -3.25 24.88
CA GLN A 254 23.27 -2.48 25.83
C GLN A 254 22.02 -3.26 26.24
N LYS A 255 21.76 -3.37 27.56
CA LYS A 255 20.69 -4.22 28.15
C LYS A 255 19.26 -3.76 27.84
N ASP A 256 19.08 -2.53 27.39
CA ASP A 256 17.77 -1.93 27.12
C ASP A 256 17.22 -2.24 25.72
N ALA A 257 17.97 -2.97 24.88
CA ALA A 257 17.52 -3.41 23.54
C ALA A 257 16.21 -4.21 23.58
N GLU A 258 16.04 -5.10 24.56
CA GLU A 258 14.84 -5.95 24.70
C GLU A 258 13.55 -5.15 24.90
N ALA A 259 13.62 -4.02 25.60
CA ALA A 259 12.46 -3.15 25.81
C ALA A 259 11.94 -2.53 24.50
N TYR A 260 12.83 -2.26 23.54
CA TYR A 260 12.45 -1.74 22.22
C TYR A 260 11.81 -2.81 21.35
N TYR A 261 12.31 -4.05 21.38
CA TYR A 261 11.64 -5.17 20.71
C TYR A 261 10.24 -5.45 21.28
N GLY A 262 10.06 -5.32 22.60
CA GLY A 262 8.74 -5.43 23.24
C GLY A 262 7.74 -4.39 22.72
N ARG A 263 8.14 -3.11 22.61
CA ARG A 263 7.27 -2.05 22.06
C ARG A 263 6.90 -2.26 20.60
N LEU A 264 7.82 -2.79 19.78
CA LEU A 264 7.52 -3.16 18.40
C LEU A 264 6.48 -4.28 18.33
N GLN A 265 6.55 -5.27 19.23
CA GLN A 265 5.53 -6.32 19.33
C GLN A 265 4.17 -5.75 19.76
N GLU A 266 4.14 -4.79 20.68
CA GLU A 266 2.89 -4.10 21.05
C GLU A 266 2.29 -3.31 19.88
N MET A 267 3.12 -2.63 19.07
CA MET A 267 2.67 -1.98 17.84
C MET A 267 2.08 -2.98 16.85
N ALA A 268 2.72 -4.14 16.68
CA ALA A 268 2.24 -5.24 15.83
C ALA A 268 0.89 -5.81 16.30
N GLN A 269 0.66 -5.87 17.61
CA GLN A 269 -0.59 -6.39 18.18
C GLN A 269 -1.79 -5.45 17.96
N ARG A 270 -1.56 -4.14 17.74
CA ARG A 270 -2.64 -3.16 17.53
C ARG A 270 -3.35 -3.29 16.18
N ARG A 271 -2.66 -3.83 15.16
CA ARG A 271 -3.23 -4.17 13.86
C ARG A 271 -2.34 -5.21 13.18
N PRO A 272 -2.85 -6.44 12.93
CA PRO A 272 -2.13 -7.42 12.13
C PRO A 272 -1.80 -6.85 10.74
N PHE A 273 -0.58 -7.11 10.25
CA PHE A 273 -0.07 -6.46 9.04
C PHE A 273 -0.81 -6.88 7.76
N ASP A 274 -1.28 -8.13 7.69
CA ASP A 274 -2.03 -8.66 6.56
C ASP A 274 -3.56 -8.51 6.73
N LEU A 275 -3.99 -7.69 7.70
CA LEU A 275 -5.41 -7.55 8.04
C LEU A 275 -6.25 -7.11 6.83
N ASP A 276 -5.72 -6.21 6.00
CA ASP A 276 -6.48 -5.64 4.88
C ASP A 276 -6.71 -6.66 3.77
N ALA A 277 -5.65 -7.36 3.35
CA ALA A 277 -5.77 -8.40 2.34
C ALA A 277 -6.61 -9.59 2.84
N MET A 278 -6.48 -9.94 4.13
CA MET A 278 -7.28 -10.99 4.74
C MET A 278 -8.76 -10.61 4.86
N VAL A 279 -9.07 -9.36 5.20
CA VAL A 279 -10.44 -8.87 5.21
C VAL A 279 -11.01 -8.81 3.80
N ASP A 280 -10.21 -8.40 2.81
CA ASP A 280 -10.61 -8.44 1.39
C ASP A 280 -10.91 -9.86 0.91
N SER A 281 -10.12 -10.86 1.31
CA SER A 281 -10.44 -12.25 0.95
C SER A 281 -11.77 -12.69 1.56
N PHE A 282 -12.07 -12.33 2.82
CA PHE A 282 -13.38 -12.65 3.41
C PHE A 282 -14.53 -11.94 2.69
N ILE A 283 -14.34 -10.70 2.23
CA ILE A 283 -15.35 -9.97 1.45
C ILE A 283 -15.59 -10.64 0.09
N ARG A 284 -14.51 -10.99 -0.62
CA ARG A 284 -14.57 -11.68 -1.92
C ARG A 284 -15.27 -13.03 -1.79
N ASP A 285 -14.87 -13.83 -0.80
CA ASP A 285 -15.46 -15.16 -0.54
C ASP A 285 -16.93 -15.05 -0.13
N ALA A 286 -17.27 -14.07 0.71
CA ALA A 286 -18.66 -13.84 1.11
C ALA A 286 -19.53 -13.46 -0.09
N GLN A 287 -19.04 -12.58 -0.95
CA GLN A 287 -19.76 -12.18 -2.15
C GLN A 287 -19.95 -13.36 -3.10
N ASP A 288 -18.91 -14.16 -3.35
CA ASP A 288 -19.02 -15.33 -4.22
C ASP A 288 -20.01 -16.36 -3.65
N GLN A 289 -19.90 -16.72 -2.36
CA GLN A 289 -20.82 -17.67 -1.72
C GLN A 289 -22.28 -17.22 -1.84
N LEU A 290 -22.56 -15.95 -1.54
CA LEU A 290 -23.91 -15.40 -1.64
C LEU A 290 -24.42 -15.39 -3.09
N TYR A 291 -23.54 -15.04 -4.04
CA TYR A 291 -23.86 -15.03 -5.47
C TYR A 291 -24.16 -16.43 -6.01
N GLN A 292 -23.37 -17.45 -5.62
CA GLN A 292 -23.60 -18.84 -6.06
C GLN A 292 -24.87 -19.42 -5.43
N GLN A 293 -25.09 -19.17 -4.14
CA GLN A 293 -26.16 -19.81 -3.38
C GLN A 293 -27.55 -19.23 -3.65
N TYR A 294 -27.66 -17.91 -3.84
CA TYR A 294 -28.96 -17.23 -3.93
C TYR A 294 -29.12 -16.53 -5.28
N LYS A 295 -30.00 -17.08 -6.14
CA LYS A 295 -30.30 -16.47 -7.45
C LYS A 295 -31.02 -15.12 -7.31
N GLU A 296 -31.76 -14.93 -6.23
CA GLU A 296 -32.53 -13.72 -5.92
C GLU A 296 -31.63 -12.51 -5.63
N LEU A 297 -30.36 -12.74 -5.28
CA LEU A 297 -29.38 -11.68 -5.02
C LEU A 297 -28.64 -11.23 -6.29
N ARG A 298 -28.92 -11.85 -7.44
CA ARG A 298 -28.28 -11.53 -8.71
C ARG A 298 -29.10 -10.49 -9.47
N THR A 299 -28.43 -9.46 -9.95
CA THR A 299 -29.06 -8.44 -10.79
C THR A 299 -29.28 -8.98 -12.20
N GLU A 300 -30.51 -8.90 -12.71
CA GLU A 300 -30.83 -9.16 -14.12
C GLU A 300 -30.80 -7.88 -14.92
N ARG A 301 -30.31 -7.95 -16.16
CA ARG A 301 -30.34 -6.83 -17.10
C ARG A 301 -30.77 -7.31 -18.49
N TRP A 302 -31.21 -6.36 -19.30
CA TRP A 302 -31.51 -6.55 -20.71
C TRP A 302 -30.32 -6.09 -21.56
N TRP A 303 -29.93 -6.92 -22.51
CA TRP A 303 -28.97 -6.63 -23.56
C TRP A 303 -29.68 -6.59 -24.89
N THR A 304 -29.32 -5.63 -25.73
CA THR A 304 -29.88 -5.45 -27.06
C THR A 304 -28.76 -5.62 -28.08
N VAL A 305 -29.04 -6.41 -29.12
CA VAL A 305 -28.14 -6.66 -30.25
C VAL A 305 -28.88 -6.31 -31.52
N GLU A 306 -28.31 -5.40 -32.31
CA GLU A 306 -28.84 -5.07 -33.63
C GLU A 306 -28.20 -6.00 -34.67
N CYS A 307 -29.03 -6.76 -35.37
CA CYS A 307 -28.58 -7.74 -36.34
C CYS A 307 -28.28 -7.08 -37.68
N VAL A 308 -27.20 -7.52 -38.31
CA VAL A 308 -26.80 -7.14 -39.67
C VAL A 308 -27.17 -8.28 -40.63
N PRO A 309 -27.85 -8.01 -41.76
CA PRO A 309 -28.18 -9.05 -42.74
C PRO A 309 -26.95 -9.86 -43.16
N GLY A 310 -27.07 -11.18 -43.16
CA GLY A 310 -25.99 -12.10 -43.52
C GLY A 310 -24.94 -12.36 -42.42
N ALA A 311 -24.96 -11.63 -41.30
CA ALA A 311 -24.04 -11.83 -40.17
C ALA A 311 -24.69 -12.62 -39.04
N ASN A 312 -24.01 -13.67 -38.57
CA ASN A 312 -24.53 -14.59 -37.55
C ASN A 312 -23.73 -14.62 -36.23
N LEU A 313 -22.62 -13.88 -36.14
CA LEU A 313 -21.77 -13.77 -34.96
C LEU A 313 -21.72 -12.31 -34.51
N TYR A 314 -22.00 -12.09 -33.23
CA TYR A 314 -22.01 -10.77 -32.61
C TYR A 314 -21.19 -10.80 -31.34
N ASP A 315 -20.41 -9.75 -31.11
CA ASP A 315 -19.67 -9.63 -29.87
C ASP A 315 -20.61 -9.46 -28.68
N VAL A 316 -20.22 -10.06 -27.56
CA VAL A 316 -20.87 -9.78 -26.28
C VAL A 316 -20.34 -8.43 -25.82
N PRO A 317 -21.20 -7.43 -25.54
CA PRO A 317 -20.74 -6.17 -24.98
C PRO A 317 -20.16 -6.44 -23.59
N LEU A 318 -18.84 -6.49 -23.54
CA LEU A 318 -18.06 -6.49 -22.31
C LEU A 318 -17.91 -5.02 -21.91
N ASP A 319 -18.83 -4.52 -21.08
CA ASP A 319 -18.47 -3.36 -20.27
C ASP A 319 -17.32 -3.82 -19.37
N LEU A 320 -16.21 -3.06 -19.34
CA LEU A 320 -14.95 -3.42 -18.70
C LEU A 320 -15.08 -3.88 -17.23
N ASP A 321 -16.21 -3.62 -16.59
CA ASP A 321 -16.49 -3.88 -15.19
C ASP A 321 -17.63 -4.89 -14.92
N GLN A 322 -18.49 -5.22 -15.91
CA GLN A 322 -19.65 -6.09 -15.73
C GLN A 322 -19.95 -6.89 -17.00
N TYR A 323 -20.06 -8.22 -16.87
CA TYR A 323 -20.34 -9.11 -17.99
C TYR A 323 -21.68 -9.85 -17.81
N LEU A 324 -22.31 -10.19 -18.93
CA LEU A 324 -23.43 -11.13 -18.96
C LEU A 324 -22.90 -12.54 -18.64
N ASP A 325 -23.43 -13.20 -17.61
CA ASP A 325 -23.08 -14.59 -17.34
C ASP A 325 -23.86 -15.53 -18.25
N PHE A 326 -23.16 -16.11 -19.24
CA PHE A 326 -23.77 -17.00 -20.24
C PHE A 326 -24.44 -18.23 -19.65
N ARG A 327 -24.01 -18.67 -18.46
CA ARG A 327 -24.62 -19.82 -17.78
C ARG A 327 -25.96 -19.49 -17.14
N ARG A 328 -26.33 -18.21 -17.08
CA ARG A 328 -27.42 -17.68 -16.26
C ARG A 328 -28.34 -16.76 -17.06
N ILE A 329 -28.70 -17.19 -18.25
CA ILE A 329 -29.62 -16.47 -19.13
C ILE A 329 -31.04 -16.91 -18.84
N THR A 330 -31.92 -15.93 -18.75
CA THR A 330 -33.32 -16.16 -18.37
C THR A 330 -34.26 -16.05 -19.55
N TRP A 331 -33.87 -15.34 -20.61
CA TRP A 331 -34.67 -15.22 -21.83
C TRP A 331 -33.86 -14.65 -23.01
N ALA A 332 -34.18 -15.08 -24.23
CA ALA A 332 -33.72 -14.43 -25.46
C ALA A 332 -34.88 -14.36 -26.47
N GLY A 333 -34.94 -13.28 -27.25
CA GLY A 333 -35.96 -13.13 -28.27
C GLY A 333 -35.64 -12.08 -29.31
N ILE A 334 -36.35 -12.15 -30.42
CA ILE A 334 -36.17 -11.33 -31.61
C ILE A 334 -37.42 -10.49 -31.87
N LEU A 335 -37.23 -9.22 -32.19
CA LEU A 335 -38.28 -8.28 -32.57
C LEU A 335 -38.47 -8.29 -34.08
N ASP A 336 -39.70 -8.57 -34.50
CA ASP A 336 -40.08 -8.63 -35.91
C ASP A 336 -41.47 -8.01 -36.08
N GLY A 337 -41.59 -6.93 -36.87
CA GLY A 337 -42.87 -6.25 -37.11
C GLY A 337 -43.59 -5.79 -35.84
N GLY A 338 -42.86 -5.44 -34.79
CA GLY A 338 -43.41 -5.04 -33.49
C GLY A 338 -43.77 -6.19 -32.55
N GLN A 339 -43.52 -7.46 -32.94
CA GLN A 339 -43.77 -8.64 -32.12
C GLN A 339 -42.47 -9.29 -31.64
N TRP A 340 -42.41 -9.65 -30.35
CA TRP A 340 -41.30 -10.40 -29.78
C TRP A 340 -41.55 -11.89 -29.91
N THR A 341 -40.63 -12.60 -30.58
CA THR A 341 -40.64 -14.07 -30.68
C THR A 341 -39.46 -14.63 -29.88
N PRO A 342 -39.65 -15.62 -29.00
CA PRO A 342 -38.54 -16.23 -28.26
C PRO A 342 -37.61 -17.00 -29.20
N LEU A 343 -36.30 -16.92 -28.94
CA LEU A 343 -35.29 -17.72 -29.61
C LEU A 343 -35.05 -19.03 -28.84
N ILE A 344 -34.72 -20.09 -29.56
CA ILE A 344 -34.41 -21.41 -29.01
C ILE A 344 -32.92 -21.48 -28.70
N GLU A 345 -32.56 -21.89 -27.49
CA GLU A 345 -31.16 -22.06 -27.10
C GLU A 345 -30.55 -23.33 -27.73
N GLY A 346 -29.35 -23.19 -28.29
CA GLY A 346 -28.60 -24.26 -28.94
C GLY A 346 -28.81 -24.30 -30.45
N ILE A 347 -27.72 -24.54 -31.18
CA ILE A 347 -27.71 -24.70 -32.64
C ILE A 347 -27.23 -26.12 -32.95
N ASP A 348 -28.10 -26.96 -33.53
CA ASP A 348 -27.72 -28.31 -33.93
C ASP A 348 -26.59 -28.25 -34.98
N PRO A 349 -25.50 -29.03 -34.82
CA PRO A 349 -24.41 -29.07 -35.78
C PRO A 349 -24.83 -29.27 -37.24
N VAL A 350 -25.93 -30.00 -37.50
CA VAL A 350 -26.45 -30.24 -38.84
C VAL A 350 -26.93 -28.95 -39.51
N LEU A 351 -27.37 -27.96 -38.74
CA LEU A 351 -27.86 -26.70 -39.28
C LEU A 351 -26.74 -25.87 -39.94
N TYR A 352 -25.48 -26.06 -39.55
CA TYR A 352 -24.33 -25.36 -40.15
C TYR A 352 -24.09 -25.70 -41.61
N THR A 353 -24.68 -26.77 -42.15
CA THR A 353 -24.58 -27.09 -43.58
C THR A 353 -25.54 -26.26 -44.43
N SER A 354 -26.48 -25.53 -43.83
CA SER A 354 -27.41 -24.66 -44.53
C SER A 354 -26.86 -23.24 -44.67
N THR A 355 -26.98 -22.68 -45.87
CA THR A 355 -26.64 -21.27 -46.18
C THR A 355 -27.88 -20.39 -46.34
N SER A 356 -29.06 -20.88 -45.94
CA SER A 356 -30.31 -20.13 -46.07
C SER A 356 -30.32 -18.91 -45.15
N LEU A 357 -30.61 -17.73 -45.71
CA LEU A 357 -30.88 -16.53 -44.93
C LEU A 357 -32.36 -16.48 -44.55
N SER A 358 -32.66 -16.28 -43.27
CA SER A 358 -34.02 -16.10 -42.79
C SER A 358 -34.02 -15.46 -41.40
N LYS A 359 -35.20 -15.12 -40.88
CA LYS A 359 -35.36 -14.75 -39.48
C LYS A 359 -34.67 -15.77 -38.56
N PRO A 360 -33.73 -15.33 -37.69
CA PRO A 360 -33.10 -16.20 -36.70
C PRO A 360 -34.15 -16.84 -35.78
N ALA A 361 -33.98 -18.13 -35.53
CA ALA A 361 -34.84 -18.92 -34.63
C ALA A 361 -34.06 -19.50 -33.45
N TYR A 362 -32.75 -19.64 -33.60
CA TYR A 362 -31.84 -20.24 -32.63
C TYR A 362 -30.76 -19.25 -32.20
N TYR A 363 -30.25 -19.44 -30.99
CA TYR A 363 -29.10 -18.73 -30.49
C TYR A 363 -28.18 -19.66 -29.69
N ARG A 364 -26.88 -19.38 -29.70
CA ARG A 364 -25.88 -20.04 -28.85
C ARG A 364 -24.93 -18.99 -28.31
N LEU A 365 -24.52 -19.17 -27.04
CA LEU A 365 -23.62 -18.25 -26.37
C LEU A 365 -22.40 -19.01 -25.89
N THR A 366 -21.24 -18.61 -26.41
CA THR A 366 -19.94 -19.20 -26.06
C THR A 366 -18.98 -18.08 -25.65
N GLY A 367 -18.15 -17.59 -26.57
CA GLY A 367 -17.39 -16.33 -26.43
C GLY A 367 -18.03 -15.17 -27.20
N VAL A 368 -18.95 -15.48 -28.11
CA VAL A 368 -19.74 -14.55 -28.91
C VAL A 368 -21.21 -14.97 -28.88
N ILE A 369 -22.07 -14.06 -29.29
CA ILE A 369 -23.48 -14.30 -29.52
C ILE A 369 -23.63 -14.83 -30.94
N GLU A 370 -23.93 -16.12 -31.05
CA GLU A 370 -24.19 -16.76 -32.32
C GLU A 370 -25.70 -16.91 -32.52
N ILE A 371 -26.18 -16.57 -33.71
CA ILE A 371 -27.60 -16.68 -34.07
C ILE A 371 -27.77 -17.49 -35.35
N PHE A 372 -28.86 -18.24 -35.46
CA PHE A 372 -29.11 -19.07 -36.64
C PHE A 372 -30.60 -19.16 -36.99
N PRO A 373 -30.99 -19.17 -38.28
CA PRO A 373 -30.16 -18.91 -39.47
C PRO A 373 -29.60 -17.48 -39.50
N ALA A 374 -28.63 -17.22 -40.38
CA ALA A 374 -28.15 -15.87 -40.57
C ALA A 374 -29.32 -14.97 -41.04
N PRO A 375 -29.45 -13.76 -40.47
CA PRO A 375 -30.60 -12.91 -40.69
C PRO A 375 -30.69 -12.46 -42.16
N ASP A 376 -31.89 -12.52 -42.74
CA ASP A 376 -32.20 -12.03 -44.09
C ASP A 376 -32.38 -10.50 -44.15
N ARG A 377 -32.68 -9.87 -43.02
CA ARG A 377 -32.79 -8.42 -42.85
C ARG A 377 -32.33 -7.98 -41.45
N ALA A 378 -32.32 -6.68 -41.20
CA ALA A 378 -32.01 -6.17 -39.87
C ALA A 378 -33.13 -6.54 -38.87
N TYR A 379 -32.73 -7.03 -37.71
CA TYR A 379 -33.61 -7.41 -36.60
C TYR A 379 -33.00 -6.94 -35.27
N THR A 380 -33.84 -6.69 -34.28
CA THR A 380 -33.36 -6.40 -32.92
C THR A 380 -33.54 -7.63 -32.05
N ILE A 381 -32.45 -8.13 -31.47
CA ILE A 381 -32.48 -9.23 -30.51
C ILE A 381 -32.33 -8.64 -29.11
N LYS A 382 -33.10 -9.17 -28.15
CA LYS A 382 -32.93 -8.91 -26.73
C LYS A 382 -32.62 -10.18 -25.98
N ILE A 383 -31.60 -10.10 -25.13
CA ILE A 383 -31.21 -11.17 -24.21
C ILE A 383 -31.36 -10.62 -22.79
N ARG A 384 -32.01 -11.40 -21.92
CA ARG A 384 -32.09 -11.14 -20.49
C ARG A 384 -31.30 -12.20 -19.76
N GLY A 385 -30.44 -11.78 -18.85
CA GLY A 385 -29.68 -12.68 -18.01
C GLY A 385 -29.16 -12.00 -16.76
N HIS A 386 -28.51 -12.78 -15.92
CA HIS A 386 -27.86 -12.27 -14.72
C HIS A 386 -26.50 -11.67 -15.04
N LEU A 387 -26.17 -10.57 -14.36
CA LEU A 387 -24.82 -10.02 -14.34
C LEU A 387 -23.89 -10.97 -13.59
N GLY A 388 -22.69 -11.16 -14.13
CA GLY A 388 -21.59 -11.83 -13.46
C GLY A 388 -21.08 -11.03 -12.25
N LEU A 389 -20.32 -11.70 -11.39
CA LEU A 389 -19.69 -11.09 -10.22
C LEU A 389 -18.52 -10.19 -10.67
N LYS A 390 -18.50 -8.92 -10.24
CA LYS A 390 -17.40 -7.99 -10.52
C LYS A 390 -16.16 -8.39 -9.72
N TRP A 391 -14.98 -8.31 -10.34
CA TRP A 391 -13.72 -8.45 -9.63
C TRP A 391 -13.50 -7.26 -8.70
N LEU A 392 -13.24 -7.53 -7.43
CA LEU A 392 -12.93 -6.53 -6.40
C LEU A 392 -11.41 -6.42 -6.27
N ASN A 393 -10.78 -5.60 -7.11
CA ASN A 393 -9.32 -5.40 -7.17
C ASN A 393 -8.90 -4.04 -6.59
N GLY A 394 -9.69 -3.00 -6.84
CA GLY A 394 -9.47 -1.65 -6.34
C GLY A 394 -10.33 -1.32 -5.13
N ASP A 395 -9.85 -0.38 -4.33
CA ASP A 395 -10.55 0.13 -3.13
C ASP A 395 -11.93 0.73 -3.46
N ASP A 396 -12.07 1.31 -4.65
CA ASP A 396 -13.29 1.95 -5.13
C ASP A 396 -14.27 0.98 -5.82
N ASP A 397 -13.91 -0.31 -5.93
CA ASP A 397 -14.80 -1.30 -6.55
C ASP A 397 -16.05 -1.52 -5.72
N LEU A 398 -17.22 -1.33 -6.35
CA LEU A 398 -18.51 -1.56 -5.74
C LEU A 398 -18.85 -3.05 -5.66
N LEU A 399 -19.49 -3.44 -4.55
CA LEU A 399 -20.05 -4.77 -4.39
C LEU A 399 -21.18 -5.00 -5.41
N THR A 400 -21.18 -6.17 -6.05
CA THR A 400 -22.21 -6.63 -7.00
C THR A 400 -23.45 -7.19 -6.29
N VAL A 401 -23.25 -7.80 -5.12
CA VAL A 401 -24.32 -8.33 -4.27
C VAL A 401 -24.65 -7.32 -3.18
N ASN A 402 -25.87 -7.39 -2.61
CA ASN A 402 -26.29 -6.53 -1.51
C ASN A 402 -25.19 -6.37 -0.43
N SER A 403 -24.70 -5.14 -0.29
CA SER A 403 -23.56 -4.79 0.53
C SER A 403 -23.67 -5.24 1.98
N ARG A 404 -24.88 -5.15 2.56
CA ARG A 404 -25.12 -5.53 3.96
C ARG A 404 -25.07 -7.04 4.16
N ALA A 405 -25.55 -7.82 3.19
CA ALA A 405 -25.45 -9.27 3.22
C ALA A 405 -23.98 -9.72 3.14
N VAL A 406 -23.21 -9.14 2.20
CA VAL A 406 -21.77 -9.40 2.07
C VAL A 406 -21.03 -9.02 3.34
N PHE A 407 -21.26 -7.82 3.87
CA PHE A 407 -20.64 -7.33 5.10
C PHE A 407 -20.88 -8.26 6.30
N LEU A 408 -22.14 -8.64 6.58
CA LEU A 408 -22.46 -9.48 7.74
C LEU A 408 -21.84 -10.87 7.63
N HIS A 409 -21.84 -11.45 6.42
CA HIS A 409 -21.25 -12.77 6.18
C HIS A 409 -19.73 -12.74 6.28
N ALA A 410 -19.09 -11.75 5.67
CA ALA A 410 -17.64 -11.53 5.76
C ALA A 410 -17.19 -11.25 7.21
N LEU A 411 -17.93 -10.41 7.94
CA LEU A 411 -17.64 -10.10 9.35
C LEU A 411 -17.74 -11.36 10.23
N ALA A 412 -18.75 -12.20 10.02
CA ALA A 412 -18.90 -13.44 10.77
C ALA A 412 -17.71 -14.39 10.53
N ASN A 413 -17.27 -14.53 9.28
CA ASN A 413 -16.10 -15.33 8.91
C ASN A 413 -14.81 -14.76 9.52
N ALA A 414 -14.63 -13.44 9.44
CA ALA A 414 -13.47 -12.77 10.02
C ALA A 414 -13.42 -12.92 11.56
N LYS A 415 -14.56 -12.74 12.24
CA LYS A 415 -14.67 -12.95 13.70
C LYS A 415 -14.39 -14.40 14.08
N ALA A 416 -14.87 -15.36 13.30
CA ALA A 416 -14.59 -16.78 13.51
C ALA A 416 -13.09 -17.08 13.37
N HIS A 417 -12.43 -16.50 12.36
CA HIS A 417 -10.98 -16.62 12.17
C HIS A 417 -10.19 -16.11 13.39
N TYR A 418 -10.56 -14.94 13.93
CA TYR A 418 -9.96 -14.38 15.15
C TYR A 418 -10.51 -14.99 16.45
N ARG A 419 -11.31 -16.05 16.39
CA ARG A 419 -11.90 -16.77 17.53
C ARG A 419 -12.70 -15.86 18.48
N GLN A 420 -13.34 -14.82 17.93
CA GLN A 420 -14.21 -13.96 18.72
C GLN A 420 -15.53 -14.70 19.03
N PRO A 421 -16.01 -14.68 20.28
CA PRO A 421 -17.13 -15.52 20.74
C PRO A 421 -18.48 -15.15 20.10
N ASP A 422 -18.60 -13.94 19.56
CA ASP A 422 -19.81 -13.40 18.93
C ASP A 422 -19.94 -13.73 17.43
N ALA A 423 -18.97 -14.43 16.83
CA ALA A 423 -18.99 -14.78 15.40
C ALA A 423 -20.29 -15.48 14.96
N GLY A 424 -20.78 -16.43 15.77
CA GLY A 424 -22.02 -17.16 15.50
C GLY A 424 -23.26 -16.27 15.46
N ASN A 425 -23.31 -15.21 16.28
CA ASN A 425 -24.43 -14.27 16.31
C ASN A 425 -24.50 -13.47 15.00
N TYR A 426 -23.35 -13.04 14.48
CA TYR A 426 -23.29 -12.34 13.19
C TYR A 426 -23.64 -13.26 12.02
N MET A 427 -23.24 -14.54 12.05
CA MET A 427 -23.64 -15.51 11.03
C MET A 427 -25.17 -15.73 11.02
N GLN A 428 -25.80 -15.82 12.20
CA GLN A 428 -27.27 -15.92 12.30
C GLN A 428 -27.97 -14.67 11.75
N GLN A 429 -27.43 -13.47 12.05
CA GLN A 429 -27.95 -12.21 11.49
C GLN A 429 -27.82 -12.16 9.97
N ALA A 430 -26.68 -12.60 9.41
CA ALA A 430 -26.46 -12.67 7.98
C ALA A 430 -27.50 -13.58 7.31
N GLN A 431 -27.71 -14.78 7.84
CA GLN A 431 -28.69 -15.73 7.32
C GLN A 431 -30.13 -15.20 7.42
N ALA A 432 -30.50 -14.58 8.54
CA ALA A 432 -31.82 -13.98 8.72
C ALA A 432 -32.07 -12.85 7.70
N TYR A 433 -31.06 -12.00 7.48
CA TYR A 433 -31.14 -10.91 6.52
C TYR A 433 -31.26 -11.41 5.08
N VAL A 434 -30.48 -12.43 4.68
CA VAL A 434 -30.60 -13.04 3.35
C VAL A 434 -31.98 -13.68 3.15
N ARG A 435 -32.52 -14.38 4.16
CA ARG A 435 -33.90 -14.91 4.09
C ARG A 435 -34.94 -13.81 3.88
N GLN A 436 -34.76 -12.66 4.51
CA GLN A 436 -35.65 -11.51 4.30
C GLN A 436 -35.55 -10.98 2.87
N LEU A 437 -34.33 -10.88 2.30
CA LEU A 437 -34.13 -10.48 0.91
C LEU A 437 -34.79 -11.46 -0.07
N VAL A 438 -34.58 -12.76 0.13
CA VAL A 438 -35.21 -13.82 -0.68
C VAL A 438 -36.73 -13.74 -0.56
N SER A 439 -37.27 -13.60 0.65
CA SER A 439 -38.71 -13.45 0.89
C SER A 439 -39.28 -12.24 0.14
N GLY A 440 -38.56 -11.11 0.14
CA GLY A 440 -38.97 -9.89 -0.58
C GLY A 440 -38.93 -10.04 -2.10
N ALA A 441 -38.02 -10.86 -2.63
CA ALA A 441 -37.87 -11.10 -4.07
C ALA A 441 -39.06 -11.84 -4.72
N HIS A 442 -39.95 -12.44 -3.92
CA HIS A 442 -41.17 -13.06 -4.43
C HIS A 442 -42.23 -12.04 -4.90
N GLY A 443 -42.11 -10.75 -4.51
CA GLY A 443 -42.96 -9.67 -5.01
C GLY A 443 -44.46 -9.98 -4.87
N THR A 444 -45.22 -9.81 -5.95
CA THR A 444 -46.68 -10.07 -6.02
C THR A 444 -47.03 -11.50 -6.46
N ARG A 445 -46.05 -12.42 -6.54
CA ARG A 445 -46.29 -13.79 -7.00
C ARG A 445 -47.26 -14.51 -6.06
N ARG A 446 -48.43 -14.88 -6.57
CA ARG A 446 -49.42 -15.71 -5.88
C ARG A 446 -49.13 -17.17 -6.17
N TYR A 447 -48.65 -17.90 -5.16
CA TYR A 447 -48.50 -19.34 -5.23
C TYR A 447 -49.87 -19.97 -4.99
N ILE A 448 -50.47 -20.54 -6.05
CA ILE A 448 -51.68 -21.35 -5.94
C ILE A 448 -51.23 -22.82 -5.86
N PRO A 449 -51.32 -23.48 -4.70
CA PRO A 449 -50.95 -24.88 -4.58
C PRO A 449 -51.81 -25.73 -5.52
N GLY A 450 -51.18 -26.56 -6.36
CA GLY A 450 -51.86 -27.56 -7.19
C GLY A 450 -52.28 -27.15 -8.60
N THR A 451 -52.09 -25.90 -9.04
CA THR A 451 -52.45 -25.49 -10.42
C THR A 451 -51.22 -25.21 -11.27
N ARG A 452 -50.65 -26.25 -11.88
CA ARG A 452 -49.84 -26.06 -13.10
C ARG A 452 -50.83 -25.74 -14.22
N GLN A 453 -50.96 -24.48 -14.62
CA GLN A 453 -51.69 -24.16 -15.86
C GLN A 453 -50.90 -24.75 -17.03
N ILE A 454 -51.30 -25.95 -17.45
CA ILE A 454 -50.86 -26.52 -18.72
C ILE A 454 -51.62 -25.70 -19.78
N PRO A 455 -50.95 -24.93 -20.65
CA PRO A 455 -51.63 -24.29 -21.76
C PRO A 455 -52.36 -25.39 -22.55
N PRO A 456 -53.63 -25.19 -22.96
CA PRO A 456 -54.38 -26.24 -23.64
C PRO A 456 -53.59 -26.70 -24.86
N ALA A 457 -53.25 -27.98 -24.89
CA ALA A 457 -52.58 -28.58 -26.03
C ALA A 457 -53.44 -28.32 -27.27
N ARG A 458 -52.95 -27.53 -28.24
CA ARG A 458 -53.62 -27.43 -29.54
C ARG A 458 -53.53 -28.82 -30.17
N ARG A 459 -54.68 -29.44 -30.42
CA ARG A 459 -54.76 -30.65 -31.25
C ARG A 459 -54.08 -30.35 -32.59
N PRO A 460 -53.17 -31.21 -33.08
CA PRO A 460 -52.69 -31.13 -34.46
C PRO A 460 -53.91 -31.15 -35.38
N VAL A 461 -53.99 -30.21 -36.32
CA VAL A 461 -54.97 -30.25 -37.41
C VAL A 461 -54.38 -31.17 -38.48
N PRO A 462 -54.95 -32.37 -38.72
CA PRO A 462 -54.48 -33.23 -39.80
C PRO A 462 -54.83 -32.54 -41.13
N VAL A 463 -53.82 -32.31 -41.97
CA VAL A 463 -54.04 -31.99 -43.37
C VAL A 463 -53.82 -33.30 -44.15
N GLY A 464 -54.91 -33.92 -44.57
CA GLY A 464 -54.91 -35.19 -45.30
C GLY A 464 -55.91 -36.17 -44.70
N GLY A 465 -57.05 -36.33 -45.38
CA GLY A 465 -58.00 -37.39 -45.07
C GLY A 465 -57.37 -38.74 -45.39
N TRP A 466 -57.21 -39.58 -44.38
CA TRP A 466 -56.93 -40.99 -44.60
C TRP A 466 -58.25 -41.65 -45.04
N PRO A 467 -58.26 -42.44 -46.13
CA PRO A 467 -59.46 -43.14 -46.54
C PRO A 467 -59.75 -44.27 -45.56
N GLU A 468 -60.85 -44.16 -44.82
CA GLU A 468 -61.43 -45.28 -44.08
C GLU A 468 -62.11 -46.22 -45.09
N SER A 469 -61.72 -47.49 -45.05
CA SER A 469 -62.40 -48.61 -45.75
C SER A 469 -63.50 -49.19 -44.89
#